data_AF-A0AAD7UTH4-F1
#
_entry.id   AF-A0AAD7UTH4-F1
#
_cell.length_a   1.000
_cell.length_b   1.000
_cell.length_c   1.000
_cell.angle_alpha   90.00
_cell.angle_beta   90.00
_cell.angle_gamma   90.00
#
_symmetry.space_group_name_H-M   'P 1'
#
loop_
_entity.id
_entity.type
_entity.pdbx_description
1 polymer ?
#
loop_
_entity_poly.entity_id
_entity_poly.type
_entity_poly.pdbx_seq_one_letter_code
_entity_poly.pdbx_strand_id
1 'polypeptide(L)'
;MSSCSLDSYRNVEDAMGLGDNDMQSLGRRYILPSGFEGSPRHMHKLYQDAISIVRRFGKPHLFITFTCNPAWPEIQDNLIPPQTAPDRPDLTARMFRLKMKEFMDDLTRRHVLGRVVAHVHTIEFQKRGLPHAHILLILTPDDVPDDADKVDSIVSAEIPDRTGYPDAYATVKRFMVHGPCTAARCLNEHGRCICGVQED
;
A
#
# COMPACT_ATOMS: atom_id res chain seq x y z
N MET A 1 2.01 18.84 -8.55
CA MET A 1 3.43 18.70 -8.17
C MET A 1 3.80 19.99 -7.49
N SER A 2 3.96 19.97 -6.17
CA SER A 2 4.21 21.17 -5.39
C SER A 2 5.45 20.89 -4.55
N SER A 3 6.59 21.32 -5.10
CA SER A 3 7.88 21.42 -4.43
C SER A 3 7.76 22.43 -3.28
N CYS A 4 7.60 21.94 -2.06
CA CYS A 4 7.69 22.80 -0.88
C CYS A 4 8.33 22.02 0.27
N SER A 5 9.63 21.73 0.15
CA SER A 5 10.46 21.29 1.28
C SER A 5 11.97 21.42 1.06
N LEU A 6 12.43 22.11 0.01
CA LEU A 6 13.87 22.32 -0.24
C LEU A 6 14.28 23.80 -0.16
N ASP A 7 13.38 24.72 -0.50
CA ASP A 7 13.70 26.16 -0.51
C ASP A 7 13.92 26.73 0.90
N SER A 8 13.24 26.22 1.93
CA SER A 8 13.43 26.66 3.31
C SER A 8 14.76 26.19 3.93
N TYR A 9 15.34 25.10 3.42
CA TYR A 9 16.62 24.58 3.91
C TYR A 9 17.81 25.40 3.37
N ARG A 10 17.76 25.79 2.09
CA ARG A 10 18.81 26.61 1.47
C ARG A 10 18.85 28.03 2.01
N ASN A 11 17.70 28.67 2.18
CA ASN A 11 17.64 30.07 2.59
C ASN A 11 18.28 30.35 3.97
N VAL A 12 18.27 29.39 4.89
CA VAL A 12 18.85 29.56 6.24
C VAL A 12 20.33 29.18 6.29
N GLU A 13 20.76 28.17 5.50
CA GLU A 13 22.19 27.85 5.35
C GLU A 13 22.94 28.95 4.59
N ASP A 14 22.31 29.54 3.56
CA ASP A 14 22.87 30.67 2.80
C ASP A 14 22.98 31.93 3.67
N ALA A 15 22.00 32.23 4.53
CA ALA A 15 22.07 33.37 5.46
C ALA A 15 23.15 33.21 6.54
N MET A 16 23.41 31.98 7.01
CA MET A 16 24.51 31.69 7.93
C MET A 16 25.89 31.79 7.26
N GLY A 17 25.99 31.51 5.95
CA GLY A 17 27.22 31.67 5.18
C GLY A 17 27.57 33.13 4.85
N LEU A 18 26.58 34.03 4.83
CA LEU A 18 26.74 35.45 4.49
C LEU A 18 27.04 36.37 5.67
N GLY A 19 27.15 35.83 6.90
CA GLY A 19 27.54 36.61 8.08
C GLY A 19 26.51 37.64 8.55
N ASP A 20 25.24 37.44 8.21
CA ASP A 20 24.17 38.35 8.59
C ASP A 20 23.80 38.14 10.07
N ASN A 21 24.16 39.10 10.92
CA ASN A 21 24.12 38.97 12.39
C ASN A 21 22.75 39.30 13.00
N ASP A 22 21.73 39.62 12.21
CA ASP A 22 20.40 39.93 12.73
C ASP A 22 19.53 38.68 12.91
N MET A 23 19.88 37.86 13.90
CA MET A 23 19.21 36.60 14.23
C MET A 23 17.78 36.76 14.80
N GLN A 24 17.27 37.98 15.00
CA GLN A 24 15.95 38.20 15.60
C GLN A 24 14.79 38.07 14.61
N SER A 25 15.05 38.23 13.30
CA SER A 25 14.02 38.09 12.24
C SER A 25 13.86 36.67 11.71
N LEU A 26 14.82 35.79 11.99
CA LEU A 26 14.84 34.40 11.52
C LEU A 26 14.20 33.50 12.58
N GLY A 27 13.06 32.89 12.24
CA GLY A 27 12.35 31.97 13.14
C GLY A 27 13.25 30.89 13.74
N ARG A 28 12.99 30.50 15.00
CA ARG A 28 13.79 29.48 15.70
C ARG A 28 13.72 28.13 15.00
N ARG A 29 14.89 27.59 14.62
CA ARG A 29 15.03 26.24 14.06
C ARG A 29 14.88 25.17 15.15
N TYR A 30 13.73 24.50 15.20
CA TYR A 30 13.57 23.28 16.00
C TYR A 30 13.81 22.06 15.11
N ILE A 31 14.91 21.34 15.37
CA ILE A 31 15.18 20.08 14.67
C ILE A 31 14.56 18.95 15.48
N LEU A 32 13.50 18.34 14.95
CA LEU A 32 12.85 17.21 15.60
C LEU A 32 13.80 16.00 15.66
N PRO A 33 13.89 15.29 16.80
CA PRO A 33 14.70 14.09 16.93
C PRO A 33 14.10 12.93 16.13
N SER A 34 14.91 11.91 15.83
CA SER A 34 14.46 10.69 15.13
C SER A 34 13.41 9.87 15.89
N GLY A 35 13.24 10.14 17.19
CA GLY A 35 12.17 9.55 18.01
C GLY A 35 10.79 10.17 17.75
N PHE A 36 10.71 11.30 17.05
CA PHE A 36 9.43 11.88 16.64
C PHE A 36 8.94 11.19 15.37
N GLU A 37 7.87 10.39 15.50
CA GLU A 37 7.23 9.68 14.38
C GLU A 37 6.83 10.67 13.27
N GLY A 38 7.09 10.29 12.02
CA GLY A 38 6.84 11.15 10.85
C GLY A 38 7.82 12.31 10.64
N SER A 39 8.80 12.55 11.52
CA SER A 39 9.85 13.55 11.26
C SER A 39 10.76 13.13 10.09
N PRO A 40 11.42 14.09 9.39
CA PRO A 40 12.39 13.75 8.34
C PRO A 40 13.50 12.79 8.81
N ARG A 41 13.97 12.95 10.06
CA ARG A 41 14.98 12.06 10.65
C ARG A 41 14.42 10.67 10.96
N HIS A 42 13.18 10.56 11.41
CA HIS A 42 12.50 9.29 11.60
C HIS A 42 12.33 8.55 10.27
N MET A 43 11.84 9.24 9.24
CA MET A 43 11.69 8.65 7.89
C MET A 43 13.04 8.23 7.30
N HIS A 44 14.09 9.04 7.49
CA HIS A 44 15.44 8.67 7.06
C HIS A 44 15.94 7.41 7.79
N LYS A 45 15.70 7.29 9.09
CA LYS A 45 16.04 6.09 9.86
C LYS A 45 15.31 4.85 9.33
N LEU A 46 13.99 4.92 9.17
CA LEU A 46 13.19 3.81 8.62
C LEU A 46 13.67 3.38 7.23
N TYR A 47 14.03 4.35 6.39
CA TYR A 47 14.62 4.07 5.09
C TYR A 47 15.95 3.32 5.22
N GLN A 48 16.88 3.79 6.07
CA GLN A 48 18.16 3.11 6.29
C GLN A 48 17.96 1.68 6.85
N ASP A 49 16.99 1.49 7.76
CA ASP A 49 16.64 0.18 8.30
C ASP A 49 16.15 -0.76 7.17
N ALA A 50 15.25 -0.27 6.30
CA ALA A 50 14.77 -1.03 5.15
C ALA A 50 15.91 -1.39 4.17
N ILE A 51 16.80 -0.44 3.86
CA ILE A 51 17.97 -0.69 3.00
C ILE A 51 18.92 -1.71 3.65
N SER A 52 19.07 -1.70 4.98
CA SER A 52 19.90 -2.68 5.68
C SER A 52 19.34 -4.10 5.54
N ILE A 53 18.01 -4.26 5.58
CA ILE A 53 17.31 -5.53 5.35
C ILE A 53 17.55 -6.00 3.92
N VAL A 54 17.34 -5.13 2.93
CA VAL A 54 17.56 -5.46 1.51
C VAL A 54 19.03 -5.81 1.24
N ARG A 55 19.98 -5.12 1.87
CA ARG A 55 21.41 -5.44 1.76
C ARG A 55 21.74 -6.81 2.36
N ARG A 56 21.06 -7.22 3.43
CA ARG A 56 21.31 -8.49 4.11
C ARG A 56 20.64 -9.68 3.44
N PHE A 57 19.39 -9.53 3.01
CA PHE A 57 18.54 -10.62 2.53
C PHE A 57 18.32 -10.60 1.02
N GLY A 58 18.79 -9.57 0.31
CA GLY A 58 18.61 -9.41 -1.12
C GLY A 58 17.40 -8.55 -1.48
N LYS A 59 17.15 -8.43 -2.79
CA LYS A 59 16.03 -7.64 -3.30
C LYS A 59 14.68 -8.28 -2.94
N PRO A 60 13.61 -7.48 -2.73
CA PRO A 60 12.25 -8.00 -2.66
C PRO A 60 11.83 -8.74 -3.93
N HIS A 61 10.97 -9.75 -3.77
CA HIS A 61 10.40 -10.54 -4.88
C HIS A 61 8.93 -10.18 -5.13
N LEU A 62 8.16 -9.93 -4.07
CA LEU A 62 6.75 -9.55 -4.17
C LEU A 62 6.52 -8.15 -3.59
N PHE A 63 5.73 -7.35 -4.31
CA PHE A 63 5.21 -6.07 -3.85
C PHE A 63 3.70 -6.16 -3.77
N ILE A 64 3.16 -6.00 -2.56
CA ILE A 64 1.75 -6.20 -2.25
C ILE A 64 1.18 -4.91 -1.68
N THR A 65 0.02 -4.54 -2.19
CA THR A 65 -0.76 -3.43 -1.65
C THR A 65 -1.97 -3.95 -0.90
N PHE A 66 -2.19 -3.50 0.33
CA PHE A 66 -3.34 -3.86 1.14
C PHE A 66 -4.14 -2.60 1.49
N THR A 67 -5.38 -2.50 1.03
CA THR A 67 -6.19 -1.28 1.16
C THR A 67 -7.37 -1.51 2.09
N CYS A 68 -7.64 -0.56 2.99
CA CYS A 68 -8.85 -0.59 3.80
C CYS A 68 -10.10 -0.50 2.92
N ASN A 69 -11.03 -1.44 3.10
CA ASN A 69 -12.34 -1.40 2.43
C ASN A 69 -13.40 -0.85 3.39
N PRO A 70 -13.98 0.34 3.12
CA PRO A 70 -15.00 0.92 4.00
C PRO A 70 -16.29 0.10 4.03
N ALA A 71 -16.54 -0.74 3.03
CA ALA A 71 -17.73 -1.59 2.93
C ALA A 71 -17.61 -2.92 3.70
N TRP A 72 -16.57 -3.10 4.52
CA TRP A 72 -16.50 -4.24 5.43
C TRP A 72 -17.69 -4.21 6.41
N PRO A 73 -18.38 -5.35 6.61
CA PRO A 73 -19.57 -5.40 7.48
C PRO A 73 -19.23 -4.98 8.91
N GLU A 74 -18.04 -5.34 9.41
CA GLU A 74 -17.61 -4.95 10.76
C GLU A 74 -17.50 -3.42 10.93
N ILE A 75 -17.26 -2.68 9.85
CA ILE A 75 -17.30 -1.22 9.86
C ILE A 75 -18.75 -0.76 9.75
N GLN A 76 -19.48 -1.22 8.73
CA GLN A 76 -20.84 -0.77 8.43
C GLN A 76 -21.83 -0.99 9.59
N ASP A 77 -21.76 -2.16 10.23
CA ASP A 77 -22.65 -2.54 11.34
C ASP A 77 -22.41 -1.71 12.61
N ASN A 78 -21.26 -1.04 12.70
CA ASN A 78 -20.85 -0.20 13.82
C ASN A 78 -20.90 1.30 13.51
N LEU A 79 -21.41 1.69 12.33
CA LEU A 79 -21.69 3.09 11.99
C LEU A 79 -23.09 3.49 12.44
N ILE A 80 -23.21 4.66 13.03
CA ILE A 80 -24.49 5.24 13.43
C ILE A 80 -24.94 6.20 12.33
N PRO A 81 -26.08 6.00 11.65
CA PRO A 81 -26.54 6.94 10.63
C PRO A 81 -26.65 8.37 11.18
N PRO A 82 -26.16 9.41 10.46
CA PRO A 82 -25.69 9.43 9.07
C PRO A 82 -24.17 9.26 8.90
N GLN A 83 -23.44 8.71 9.88
CA GLN A 83 -21.99 8.54 9.81
C GLN A 83 -21.55 7.66 8.64
N THR A 84 -20.42 8.02 8.05
CA THR A 84 -19.70 7.25 7.04
C THR A 84 -18.37 6.75 7.59
N ALA A 85 -17.73 5.79 6.92
CA ALA A 85 -16.45 5.24 7.37
C ALA A 85 -15.34 6.30 7.60
N PRO A 86 -15.19 7.34 6.75
CA PRO A 86 -14.27 8.45 7.02
C PRO A 86 -14.57 9.23 8.31
N ASP A 87 -15.82 9.27 8.76
CA ASP A 87 -16.22 9.99 9.99
C ASP A 87 -15.80 9.23 11.26
N ARG A 88 -15.44 7.95 11.15
CA ARG A 88 -14.97 7.09 12.24
C ARG A 88 -13.59 6.50 11.94
N PRO A 89 -12.54 7.33 11.89
CA PRO A 89 -11.17 6.90 11.58
C PRO A 89 -10.62 5.90 12.62
N ASP A 90 -11.09 5.97 13.86
CA ASP A 90 -10.76 5.01 14.93
C ASP A 90 -11.23 3.59 14.59
N LEU A 91 -12.46 3.47 14.08
CA LEU A 91 -13.06 2.19 13.70
C LEU A 91 -12.38 1.61 12.47
N THR A 92 -12.16 2.43 11.44
CA THR A 92 -11.50 2.00 10.20
C THR A 92 -10.05 1.59 10.45
N ALA A 93 -9.29 2.36 11.23
CA ALA A 93 -7.91 2.02 11.59
C ALA A 93 -7.81 0.74 12.42
N ARG A 94 -8.73 0.54 13.38
CA ARG A 94 -8.77 -0.69 14.19
C ARG A 94 -9.08 -1.91 13.34
N MET A 95 -10.09 -1.83 12.48
CA MET A 95 -10.46 -2.93 11.59
C MET A 95 -9.35 -3.24 10.58
N PHE A 96 -8.76 -2.21 9.98
CA PHE A 96 -7.62 -2.36 9.10
C PHE A 96 -6.46 -3.07 9.79
N ARG A 97 -6.09 -2.67 11.02
CA ARG A 97 -5.03 -3.31 11.79
C ARG A 97 -5.30 -4.79 12.05
N LEU A 98 -6.53 -5.16 12.39
CA LEU A 98 -6.91 -6.55 12.64
C LEU A 98 -6.78 -7.39 11.36
N LYS A 99 -7.32 -6.91 10.23
CA LYS A 99 -7.24 -7.61 8.95
C LYS A 99 -5.80 -7.67 8.43
N MET A 100 -5.03 -6.59 8.58
CA MET A 100 -3.61 -6.55 8.23
C MET A 100 -2.79 -7.55 9.05
N LYS A 101 -3.08 -7.70 10.35
CA LYS A 101 -2.41 -8.70 11.19
C LYS A 101 -2.66 -10.12 10.68
N GLU A 102 -3.92 -10.46 10.41
CA GLU A 102 -4.29 -11.77 9.86
C GLU A 102 -3.62 -12.01 8.49
N PHE A 103 -3.63 -10.99 7.64
CA PHE A 103 -2.99 -11.04 6.33
C PHE A 103 -1.46 -11.22 6.42
N MET A 104 -0.81 -10.56 7.37
CA MET A 104 0.62 -10.79 7.63
C MET A 104 0.89 -12.20 8.17
N ASP A 105 -0.01 -12.76 8.96
CA ASP A 105 0.08 -14.16 9.41
C ASP A 105 -0.10 -15.14 8.24
N ASP A 106 -1.00 -14.86 7.28
CA ASP A 106 -1.09 -15.60 6.01
C ASP A 106 0.24 -15.64 5.28
N LEU A 107 0.84 -14.46 5.06
CA LEU A 107 2.07 -14.31 4.30
C LEU A 107 3.28 -14.93 5.01
N THR A 108 3.42 -14.71 6.32
CA THR A 108 4.67 -15.02 7.05
C THR A 108 4.64 -16.33 7.81
N ARG A 109 3.46 -16.81 8.25
CA ARG A 109 3.33 -18.04 9.07
C ARG A 109 2.70 -19.18 8.29
N ARG A 110 1.68 -18.89 7.46
CA ARG A 110 1.00 -19.88 6.64
C ARG A 110 1.64 -20.05 5.26
N HIS A 111 2.56 -19.16 4.90
CA HIS A 111 3.37 -19.22 3.69
C HIS A 111 2.53 -19.31 2.41
N VAL A 112 1.38 -18.61 2.39
CA VAL A 112 0.42 -18.69 1.27
C VAL A 112 1.04 -18.24 -0.08
N LEU A 113 2.05 -17.37 -0.03
CA LEU A 113 2.81 -16.91 -1.20
C LEU A 113 4.29 -17.37 -1.17
N GLY A 114 4.58 -18.46 -0.44
CA GLY A 114 5.93 -18.95 -0.20
C GLY A 114 6.51 -18.53 1.16
N ARG A 115 7.69 -19.07 1.49
CA ARG A 115 8.39 -18.84 2.76
C ARG A 115 9.09 -17.49 2.74
N VAL A 116 8.67 -16.60 3.64
CA VAL A 116 9.21 -15.24 3.79
C VAL A 116 10.43 -15.26 4.72
N VAL A 117 11.59 -14.80 4.23
CA VAL A 117 12.80 -14.64 5.05
C VAL A 117 12.90 -13.26 5.70
N ALA A 118 12.36 -12.25 5.03
CA ALA A 118 12.29 -10.88 5.52
C ALA A 118 11.16 -10.13 4.83
N HIS A 119 10.61 -9.13 5.51
CA HIS A 119 9.61 -8.24 4.93
C HIS A 119 9.81 -6.81 5.44
N VAL A 120 9.37 -5.85 4.63
CA VAL A 120 9.29 -4.43 5.00
C VAL A 120 7.90 -3.97 4.62
N HIS A 121 7.22 -3.22 5.48
CA HIS A 121 5.97 -2.60 5.12
C HIS A 121 5.84 -1.19 5.66
N THR A 122 5.10 -0.36 4.94
CA THR A 122 4.69 0.97 5.37
C THR A 122 3.17 1.05 5.37
N ILE A 123 2.61 1.82 6.29
CA ILE A 123 1.17 2.12 6.32
C ILE A 123 1.05 3.63 6.10
N GLU A 124 0.28 4.00 5.08
CA GLU A 124 0.03 5.37 4.69
C GLU A 124 -1.47 5.66 4.75
N PHE A 125 -1.82 6.86 5.18
CA PHE A 125 -3.19 7.35 5.11
C PHE A 125 -3.34 8.12 3.81
N GLN A 126 -4.06 7.55 2.85
CA GLN A 126 -4.30 8.24 1.58
C GLN A 126 -5.15 9.50 1.79
N LYS A 127 -5.20 10.40 0.81
CA LYS A 127 -5.91 11.71 0.89
C LYS A 127 -7.38 11.65 1.31
N ARG A 128 -8.01 10.46 1.33
CA ARG A 128 -9.38 10.20 1.79
C ARG A 128 -9.46 9.56 3.18
N GLY A 129 -8.34 9.54 3.92
CA GLY A 129 -8.24 9.10 5.31
C GLY A 129 -8.19 7.60 5.55
N LEU A 130 -8.34 6.78 4.51
CA LEU A 130 -8.31 5.32 4.67
C LEU A 130 -6.86 4.80 4.70
N PRO A 131 -6.53 3.88 5.63
CA PRO A 131 -5.23 3.24 5.66
C PRO A 131 -4.98 2.39 4.41
N HIS A 132 -3.74 2.44 3.95
CA HIS A 132 -3.20 1.65 2.86
C HIS A 132 -1.82 1.16 3.25
N ALA A 133 -1.50 -0.10 2.97
CA ALA A 133 -0.18 -0.64 3.23
C ALA A 133 0.54 -1.02 1.94
N HIS A 134 1.82 -0.69 1.89
CA HIS A 134 2.77 -1.21 0.91
C HIS A 134 3.65 -2.24 1.61
N ILE A 135 3.69 -3.46 1.09
CA ILE A 135 4.41 -4.59 1.67
C ILE A 135 5.40 -5.12 0.64
N LEU A 136 6.65 -5.25 1.04
CA LEU A 136 7.71 -5.89 0.29
C LEU A 136 8.06 -7.21 0.97
N LEU A 137 8.02 -8.31 0.22
CA LEU A 137 8.41 -9.63 0.70
C LEU A 137 9.71 -10.09 0.05
N ILE A 138 10.62 -10.61 0.86
CA ILE A 138 11.81 -11.35 0.44
C ILE A 138 11.56 -12.82 0.79
N LEU A 139 11.66 -13.70 -0.22
CA LEU A 139 11.30 -15.12 -0.14
C LEU A 139 12.57 -15.97 -0.04
N THR A 140 12.44 -17.21 0.42
CA THR A 140 13.52 -18.20 0.31
C THR A 140 13.80 -18.52 -1.17
N PRO A 141 15.06 -18.87 -1.54
CA PRO A 141 15.42 -19.17 -2.93
C PRO A 141 14.50 -20.17 -3.64
N ASP A 142 14.07 -21.22 -2.95
CA ASP A 142 13.20 -22.25 -3.52
C ASP A 142 11.82 -21.73 -3.93
N ASP A 143 11.33 -20.69 -3.26
CA ASP A 143 9.97 -20.17 -3.41
C ASP A 143 9.96 -18.87 -4.24
N VAL A 144 11.11 -18.47 -4.81
CA VAL A 144 11.19 -17.34 -5.72
C VAL A 144 10.49 -17.73 -7.04
N PRO A 145 9.55 -16.90 -7.54
CA PRO A 145 8.94 -17.11 -8.85
C PRO A 145 9.92 -16.62 -9.94
N ASP A 146 10.80 -17.52 -10.37
CA ASP A 146 11.86 -17.29 -11.37
C ASP A 146 11.51 -17.84 -12.76
N ASP A 147 10.34 -18.44 -12.91
CA ASP A 147 9.76 -18.90 -14.17
C ASP A 147 8.28 -18.49 -14.30
N ALA A 148 7.73 -18.64 -15.50
CA ALA A 148 6.34 -18.23 -15.79
C ALA A 148 5.32 -19.05 -15.02
N ASP A 149 5.51 -20.37 -14.91
CA ASP A 149 4.57 -21.27 -14.23
C ASP A 149 4.43 -20.90 -12.73
N LYS A 150 5.55 -20.56 -12.08
CA LYS A 150 5.55 -20.09 -10.70
C LYS A 150 4.89 -18.73 -10.55
N VAL A 151 5.08 -17.81 -11.50
CA VAL A 151 4.38 -16.51 -11.49
C VAL A 151 2.86 -16.73 -11.61
N ASP A 152 2.44 -17.56 -12.56
CA ASP A 152 1.03 -17.86 -12.82
C ASP A 152 0.36 -18.59 -11.66
N SER A 153 1.14 -19.36 -10.87
CA SER A 153 0.64 -19.99 -9.64
C SER A 153 0.32 -18.99 -8.51
N ILE A 154 0.88 -17.78 -8.55
CA ILE A 154 0.74 -16.75 -7.52
C ILE A 154 -0.21 -15.64 -7.97
N VAL A 155 -0.16 -15.25 -9.24
CA VAL A 155 -0.93 -14.15 -9.81
C VAL A 155 -1.71 -14.66 -11.02
N SER A 156 -3.01 -14.45 -11.00
CA SER A 156 -3.87 -14.68 -12.16
C SER A 156 -4.72 -13.45 -12.44
N ALA A 157 -4.87 -13.13 -13.72
CA ALA A 157 -5.81 -12.13 -14.21
C ALA A 157 -7.15 -12.75 -14.66
N GLU A 158 -7.29 -14.08 -14.56
CA GLU A 158 -8.48 -14.78 -14.99
C GLU A 158 -9.61 -14.65 -13.98
N ILE A 159 -10.84 -14.68 -14.50
CA ILE A 159 -12.03 -14.74 -13.65
C ILE A 159 -12.21 -16.20 -13.22
N PRO A 160 -12.25 -16.52 -11.90
CA PRO A 160 -12.39 -17.91 -11.44
C PRO A 160 -13.66 -18.57 -11.96
N ASP A 161 -13.64 -19.89 -12.22
CA ASP A 161 -14.86 -20.58 -12.68
C ASP A 161 -16.03 -20.43 -11.70
N ARG A 162 -17.20 -20.09 -12.23
CA ARG A 162 -18.40 -19.81 -11.44
C ARG A 162 -18.92 -21.05 -10.71
N THR A 163 -18.70 -22.24 -11.26
CA THR A 163 -19.25 -23.49 -10.71
C THR A 163 -18.28 -24.13 -9.73
N GLY A 164 -16.99 -24.17 -10.06
CA GLY A 164 -15.92 -24.73 -9.22
C GLY A 164 -15.53 -23.83 -8.05
N TYR A 165 -15.54 -22.51 -8.24
CA TYR A 165 -15.09 -21.53 -7.24
C TYR A 165 -16.07 -20.35 -7.10
N PRO A 166 -17.32 -20.61 -6.67
CA PRO A 166 -18.38 -19.59 -6.66
C PRO A 166 -18.03 -18.36 -5.81
N ASP A 167 -17.35 -18.55 -4.67
CA ASP A 167 -16.96 -17.46 -3.77
C ASP A 167 -15.85 -16.59 -4.35
N ALA A 168 -14.85 -17.22 -5.00
CA ALA A 168 -13.78 -16.52 -5.68
C ALA A 168 -14.32 -15.74 -6.88
N TYR A 169 -15.19 -16.35 -7.68
CA TYR A 169 -15.91 -15.69 -8.78
C TYR A 169 -16.68 -14.47 -8.29
N ALA A 170 -17.49 -14.61 -7.24
CA ALA A 170 -18.27 -13.51 -6.69
C ALA A 170 -17.38 -12.37 -6.16
N THR A 171 -16.26 -12.71 -5.53
CA THR A 171 -15.30 -11.74 -4.98
C THR A 171 -14.58 -10.98 -6.09
N VAL A 172 -13.99 -11.69 -7.07
CA VAL A 172 -13.30 -11.07 -8.22
C VAL A 172 -14.27 -10.20 -9.00
N LYS A 173 -15.47 -10.70 -9.29
CA LYS A 173 -16.50 -9.93 -10.00
C LYS A 173 -16.93 -8.67 -9.25
N ARG A 174 -16.98 -8.72 -7.92
CA ARG A 174 -17.37 -7.57 -7.10
C ARG A 174 -16.28 -6.51 -6.98
N PHE A 175 -15.02 -6.93 -6.84
CA PHE A 175 -13.93 -6.02 -6.45
C PHE A 175 -12.92 -5.71 -7.56
N MET A 176 -12.77 -6.59 -8.56
CA MET A 176 -11.78 -6.46 -9.64
C MET A 176 -12.41 -6.14 -11.00
N VAL A 177 -13.73 -6.28 -11.15
CA VAL A 177 -14.45 -5.89 -12.36
C VAL A 177 -15.08 -4.50 -12.16
N HIS A 178 -14.62 -3.52 -12.90
CA HIS A 178 -15.20 -2.18 -12.89
C HIS A 178 -16.55 -2.15 -13.63
N GLY A 179 -17.58 -1.54 -13.03
CA GLY A 179 -18.88 -1.33 -13.68
C GLY A 179 -19.05 0.08 -14.26
N PRO A 180 -20.15 0.33 -14.99
CA PRO A 180 -20.45 -0.30 -16.27
C PRO A 180 -19.48 0.19 -17.37
N CYS A 181 -18.97 -0.74 -18.16
CA CYS A 181 -18.45 -0.41 -19.49
C CYS A 181 -19.62 0.13 -20.32
N THR A 182 -19.71 1.45 -20.53
CA THR A 182 -20.71 2.01 -21.46
C THR A 182 -20.46 1.39 -22.83
N ALA A 183 -21.50 0.74 -23.36
CA ALA A 183 -21.45 -0.25 -24.44
C ALA A 183 -20.82 0.21 -25.78
N ALA A 184 -20.45 1.47 -25.91
CA ALA A 184 -19.95 2.04 -27.17
C ALA A 184 -18.43 1.98 -27.35
N ARG A 185 -17.63 1.73 -26.30
CA ARG A 185 -16.16 1.79 -26.42
C ARG A 185 -15.39 0.61 -25.85
N CYS A 186 -16.01 -0.24 -25.05
CA CYS A 186 -15.30 -1.29 -24.34
C CYS A 186 -15.57 -2.70 -24.87
N LEU A 187 -16.48 -2.87 -25.83
CA LEU A 187 -16.82 -4.15 -26.43
C LEU A 187 -16.47 -4.09 -27.92
N ASN A 188 -15.79 -5.10 -28.45
CA ASN A 188 -15.65 -5.23 -29.90
C ASN A 188 -16.99 -5.65 -30.53
N GLU A 189 -17.07 -5.67 -31.85
CA GLU A 189 -18.24 -6.11 -32.64
C GLU A 189 -18.72 -7.55 -32.33
N HIS A 190 -17.94 -8.30 -31.55
CA HIS A 190 -18.24 -9.64 -31.06
C HIS A 190 -18.63 -9.69 -29.58
N GLY A 191 -18.85 -8.55 -28.92
CA GLY A 191 -19.26 -8.50 -27.52
C GLY A 191 -18.16 -8.85 -26.51
N ARG A 192 -16.88 -8.82 -26.91
CA ARG A 192 -15.74 -9.09 -26.02
C ARG A 192 -15.14 -7.80 -25.47
N CYS A 193 -14.82 -7.79 -24.17
CA CYS A 193 -14.21 -6.65 -23.49
C CYS A 193 -12.81 -6.33 -24.06
N ILE A 194 -12.58 -5.11 -24.55
CA ILE A 194 -11.26 -4.66 -25.02
C ILE A 194 -10.38 -4.12 -23.87
N CYS A 195 -10.93 -3.99 -22.66
CA CYS A 195 -10.29 -3.35 -21.51
C CYS A 195 -9.65 -4.34 -20.52
N GLY A 196 -9.80 -5.65 -20.74
CA GLY A 196 -9.27 -6.67 -19.85
C GLY A 196 -9.96 -8.02 -20.01
N VAL A 197 -9.14 -8.99 -20.43
CA VAL A 197 -9.28 -10.45 -20.49
C VAL A 197 -10.40 -11.00 -21.38
N GLN A 198 -10.00 -11.47 -22.56
CA GLN A 198 -10.78 -12.30 -23.47
C GLN A 198 -10.86 -13.72 -22.88
N GLU A 199 -12.06 -14.29 -22.80
CA GLU A 199 -12.26 -15.73 -22.68
C GLU A 199 -12.13 -16.36 -24.08
N ASP A 200 -11.39 -17.46 -24.19
CA ASP A 200 -11.50 -18.44 -25.27
C ASP A 200 -12.66 -19.41 -24.97
#